data_AF-E1JT93-F1
#
_entry.id   AF-E1JT93-F1
#
_cell.length_a   1.000
_cell.length_b   1.000
_cell.length_c   1.000
_cell.angle_alpha   90.00
_cell.angle_beta   90.00
_cell.angle_gamma   90.00
#
_symmetry.space_group_name_H-M   'P 1'
#
loop_
_entity.id
_entity.type
_entity.pdbx_description
1 polymer ?
#
loop_
_entity_poly.entity_id
_entity_poly.type
_entity_poly.pdbx_seq_one_letter_code
_entity_poly.pdbx_strand_id
1 'polypeptide(L)'
;MPITDQIERAKTSIFKFDNHLKELLIKPETPDQQTLKIKSITDNISDLSSFDIIGVTEKEIGTSILSRMTNIAKIRTSLSAIGKETPIHVFGSLDTITTPLYFVSGADIFDGLTWLRYAFCDGYTMYKHNYSAVNIGVNVKSHNIDANCWYHNYYYLSDLKLQMRRYLKDGDFGHFSYHTDLIRNSYANVIEAIGD
;
A
#
# COMPACT_ATOMS: atom_id res chain seq x y z
N MET A 1 19.20 -7.08 -10.76
CA MET A 1 18.72 -7.52 -12.08
C MET A 1 17.94 -6.37 -12.71
N PRO A 2 18.31 -5.87 -13.91
CA PRO A 2 17.55 -4.88 -14.65
C PRO A 2 16.06 -5.22 -14.75
N ILE A 3 15.18 -4.21 -14.85
CA ILE A 3 13.73 -4.45 -14.83
C ILE A 3 13.24 -5.30 -16.01
N THR A 4 13.83 -5.10 -17.20
CA THR A 4 13.55 -5.91 -18.40
C THR A 4 13.81 -7.39 -18.12
N ASP A 5 14.91 -7.70 -17.44
CA ASP A 5 15.27 -9.07 -17.10
C ASP A 5 14.34 -9.65 -16.01
N GLN A 6 13.87 -8.81 -15.07
CA GLN A 6 12.85 -9.21 -14.09
C GLN A 6 11.54 -9.59 -14.77
N ILE A 7 11.09 -8.77 -15.73
CA ILE A 7 9.88 -9.00 -16.53
C ILE A 7 10.00 -10.29 -17.33
N GLU A 8 11.05 -10.44 -18.11
CA GLU A 8 11.24 -11.61 -18.98
C GLU A 8 11.39 -12.91 -18.18
N ARG A 9 12.13 -12.87 -17.06
CA ARG A 9 12.24 -14.01 -16.15
C ARG A 9 10.88 -14.39 -15.56
N ALA A 10 10.06 -13.41 -15.19
CA ALA A 10 8.74 -13.68 -14.65
C ALA A 10 7.81 -14.24 -15.73
N LYS A 11 7.75 -13.62 -16.92
CA LYS A 11 6.98 -14.12 -18.08
C LYS A 11 7.30 -15.58 -18.38
N THR A 12 8.58 -15.93 -18.52
CA THR A 12 9.02 -17.30 -18.81
C THR A 12 8.69 -18.33 -17.72
N SER A 13 8.43 -17.87 -16.49
CA SER A 13 8.13 -18.73 -15.33
C SER A 13 6.63 -18.90 -15.12
N ILE A 14 5.86 -17.81 -15.12
CA ILE A 14 4.46 -17.82 -14.67
C ILE A 14 3.42 -17.75 -15.80
N PHE A 15 3.79 -17.31 -17.02
CA PHE A 15 2.84 -17.23 -18.14
C PHE A 15 2.57 -18.59 -18.79
N LYS A 16 3.22 -19.66 -18.32
CA LYS A 16 2.88 -21.04 -18.70
C LYS A 16 1.57 -21.52 -18.07
N PHE A 17 1.00 -20.74 -17.14
CA PHE A 17 -0.21 -21.08 -16.41
C PHE A 17 -1.31 -20.06 -16.74
N ASP A 18 -2.27 -20.47 -17.58
CA ASP A 18 -3.31 -19.56 -18.08
C ASP A 18 -4.34 -19.17 -17.01
N ASN A 19 -4.59 -20.03 -16.02
CA ASN A 19 -5.66 -19.86 -15.02
C ASN A 19 -5.20 -19.33 -13.65
N HIS A 20 -4.03 -18.69 -13.58
CA HIS A 20 -3.52 -18.10 -12.34
C HIS A 20 -3.34 -16.59 -12.50
N LEU A 21 -3.61 -15.87 -11.41
CA LEU A 21 -3.24 -14.46 -11.28
C LEU A 21 -1.71 -14.35 -11.27
N LYS A 22 -1.21 -13.42 -12.08
CA LYS A 22 0.20 -13.21 -12.33
C LYS A 22 0.59 -11.89 -11.69
N GLU A 23 1.29 -11.98 -10.57
CA GLU A 23 1.83 -10.81 -9.89
C GLU A 23 3.36 -10.77 -10.06
N LEU A 24 3.88 -9.59 -10.38
CA LEU A 24 5.32 -9.34 -10.37
C LEU A 24 5.68 -8.36 -9.26
N LEU A 25 6.40 -8.85 -8.24
CA LEU A 25 7.07 -7.99 -7.27
C LEU A 25 8.36 -7.42 -7.86
N ILE A 26 8.37 -6.11 -8.14
CA ILE A 26 9.54 -5.40 -8.67
C ILE A 26 10.55 -5.19 -7.54
N LYS A 27 11.82 -5.52 -7.81
CA LYS A 27 12.95 -5.36 -6.89
C LYS A 27 13.99 -4.37 -7.42
N PRO A 28 14.87 -3.83 -6.56
CA PRO A 28 15.99 -3.02 -6.98
C PRO A 28 16.87 -3.71 -8.05
N GLU A 29 17.43 -2.90 -8.96
CA GLU A 29 18.12 -3.41 -10.14
C GLU A 29 19.56 -3.85 -9.86
N THR A 30 20.14 -3.46 -8.74
CA THR A 30 21.50 -3.87 -8.33
C THR A 30 21.49 -4.27 -6.86
N PRO A 31 22.45 -5.09 -6.39
CA PRO A 31 22.52 -5.52 -4.99
C PRO A 31 22.64 -4.35 -3.99
N ASP A 32 23.32 -3.27 -4.37
CA ASP A 32 23.58 -2.12 -3.51
C ASP A 32 22.45 -1.06 -3.53
N GLN A 33 21.50 -1.19 -4.46
CA GLN A 33 20.40 -0.26 -4.60
C GLN A 33 19.32 -0.55 -3.55
N GLN A 34 19.02 0.45 -2.72
CA GLN A 34 18.02 0.31 -1.64
C GLN A 34 16.60 0.59 -2.10
N THR A 35 16.41 1.45 -3.11
CA THR A 35 15.10 1.89 -3.59
C THR A 35 14.84 1.52 -5.04
N LEU A 36 13.59 1.49 -5.48
CA LEU A 36 13.24 1.22 -6.87
C LEU A 36 13.63 2.39 -7.79
N LYS A 37 14.09 2.08 -9.00
CA LYS A 37 14.29 3.08 -10.05
C LYS A 37 12.96 3.33 -10.75
N ILE A 38 12.21 4.32 -10.29
CA ILE A 38 10.86 4.61 -10.79
C ILE A 38 10.84 4.89 -12.29
N LYS A 39 11.84 5.60 -12.80
CA LYS A 39 11.96 5.84 -14.25
C LYS A 39 12.03 4.55 -15.05
N SER A 40 12.82 3.57 -14.60
CA SER A 40 12.86 2.25 -15.25
C SER A 40 11.50 1.56 -15.24
N ILE A 41 10.72 1.70 -14.16
CA ILE A 41 9.36 1.15 -14.06
C ILE A 41 8.43 1.83 -15.06
N THR A 42 8.41 3.16 -15.09
CA THR A 42 7.52 3.92 -15.97
C THR A 42 7.89 3.74 -17.45
N ASP A 43 9.18 3.65 -17.77
CA ASP A 43 9.66 3.41 -19.14
C ASP A 43 9.29 1.99 -19.65
N ASN A 44 9.00 1.05 -18.74
CA ASN A 44 8.61 -0.34 -19.05
C ASN A 44 7.14 -0.64 -18.69
N ILE A 45 6.31 0.39 -18.50
CA ILE A 45 4.96 0.22 -17.93
C ILE A 45 4.04 -0.62 -18.81
N SER A 46 4.19 -0.55 -20.14
CA SER A 46 3.42 -1.36 -21.09
C SER A 46 3.66 -2.85 -20.88
N ASP A 47 4.92 -3.26 -20.73
CA ASP A 47 5.27 -4.65 -20.46
C ASP A 47 4.82 -5.12 -19.08
N LEU A 48 4.95 -4.26 -18.07
CA LEU A 48 4.46 -4.55 -16.72
C LEU A 48 2.93 -4.71 -16.68
N SER A 49 2.19 -4.00 -17.54
CA SER A 49 0.73 -4.12 -17.62
C SER A 49 0.24 -5.47 -18.18
N SER A 50 1.14 -6.35 -18.63
CA SER A 50 0.81 -7.74 -18.98
C SER A 50 0.60 -8.64 -17.77
N PHE A 51 1.06 -8.22 -16.59
CA PHE A 51 0.77 -8.89 -15.31
C PHE A 51 -0.59 -8.43 -14.79
N ASP A 52 -1.25 -9.32 -14.04
CA ASP A 52 -2.53 -9.02 -13.42
C ASP A 52 -2.37 -8.04 -12.25
N ILE A 53 -1.19 -8.02 -11.59
CA ILE A 53 -0.87 -7.15 -10.44
C ILE A 53 0.60 -6.73 -10.50
N ILE A 54 0.90 -5.48 -10.17
CA ILE A 54 2.26 -4.96 -10.00
C ILE A 54 2.55 -4.79 -8.52
N GLY A 55 3.54 -5.52 -8.02
CA GLY A 55 3.98 -5.50 -6.63
C GLY A 55 5.17 -4.60 -6.40
N VAL A 56 5.17 -3.86 -5.29
CA VAL A 56 6.29 -3.03 -4.82
C VAL A 56 6.45 -3.18 -3.31
N THR A 57 7.68 -3.21 -2.79
CA THR A 57 7.88 -3.22 -1.33
C THR A 57 7.83 -1.79 -0.77
N GLU A 58 7.09 -1.57 0.32
CA GLU A 58 6.91 -0.24 0.92
C GLU A 58 8.26 0.48 1.21
N LYS A 59 9.21 -0.24 1.80
CA LYS A 59 10.53 0.32 2.14
C LYS A 59 11.40 0.65 0.92
N GLU A 60 11.11 0.03 -0.23
CA GLU A 60 11.93 0.15 -1.44
C GLU A 60 11.32 1.17 -2.41
N ILE A 61 10.02 1.44 -2.37
CA ILE A 61 9.40 2.41 -3.29
C ILE A 61 9.75 3.87 -2.95
N GLY A 62 10.28 4.17 -1.75
CA GLY A 62 10.71 5.52 -1.40
C GLY A 62 11.33 5.63 0.00
N THR A 63 12.10 6.71 0.21
CA THR A 63 12.85 6.98 1.44
C THR A 63 12.08 7.81 2.47
N SER A 64 10.98 8.44 2.06
CA SER A 64 10.04 9.19 2.90
C SER A 64 8.59 8.88 2.51
N ILE A 65 7.63 9.16 3.40
CA ILE A 65 6.19 8.96 3.12
C ILE A 65 5.81 9.68 1.82
N LEU A 66 6.17 10.96 1.68
CA LEU A 66 5.89 11.73 0.47
C LEU A 66 6.52 11.08 -0.77
N SER A 67 7.79 10.68 -0.72
CA SER A 67 8.44 10.05 -1.88
C SER A 67 7.77 8.72 -2.28
N ARG A 68 7.30 7.93 -1.31
CA ARG A 68 6.58 6.68 -1.58
C ARG A 68 5.24 6.97 -2.25
N MET A 69 4.47 7.91 -1.70
CA MET A 69 3.22 8.37 -2.30
C MET A 69 3.42 8.89 -3.72
N THR A 70 4.38 9.80 -3.93
CA THR A 70 4.73 10.34 -5.25
C THR A 70 5.13 9.25 -6.24
N ASN A 71 5.89 8.25 -5.80
CA ASN A 71 6.34 7.17 -6.66
C ASN A 71 5.22 6.19 -7.01
N ILE A 72 4.29 5.92 -6.09
CA ILE A 72 3.05 5.19 -6.39
C ILE A 72 2.22 5.96 -7.41
N ALA A 73 2.02 7.26 -7.21
CA ALA A 73 1.28 8.11 -8.13
C ALA A 73 1.89 8.11 -9.53
N LYS A 74 3.22 8.19 -9.66
CA LYS A 74 3.91 8.10 -10.97
C LYS A 74 3.64 6.78 -11.69
N ILE A 75 3.61 5.66 -10.97
CA ILE A 75 3.27 4.35 -11.55
C ILE A 75 1.80 4.35 -12.00
N ARG A 76 0.88 4.81 -11.14
CA ARG A 76 -0.54 4.92 -11.45
C ARG A 76 -0.80 5.80 -12.68
N THR A 77 -0.25 7.02 -12.72
CA THR A 77 -0.38 7.93 -13.87
C THR A 77 0.18 7.31 -15.14
N SER A 78 1.29 6.57 -15.06
CA SER A 78 1.86 5.86 -16.22
C SER A 78 0.97 4.73 -16.73
N LEU A 79 0.29 3.99 -15.84
CA LEU A 79 -0.71 2.99 -16.21
C LEU A 79 -1.94 3.64 -16.84
N SER A 80 -2.47 4.70 -16.23
CA SER A 80 -3.64 5.42 -16.75
C SER A 80 -3.36 6.05 -18.12
N ALA A 81 -2.14 6.55 -18.35
CA ALA A 81 -1.72 7.11 -19.64
C ALA A 81 -1.76 6.08 -20.79
N ILE A 82 -1.63 4.78 -20.49
CA ILE A 82 -1.79 3.70 -21.46
C ILE A 82 -3.16 3.00 -21.37
N GLY A 83 -4.12 3.59 -20.65
CA GLY A 83 -5.48 3.07 -20.48
C GLY A 83 -5.57 1.77 -19.68
N LYS A 84 -4.63 1.55 -18.75
CA LYS A 84 -4.56 0.34 -17.92
C LYS A 84 -4.92 0.65 -16.47
N GLU A 85 -5.69 -0.25 -15.86
CA GLU A 85 -6.08 -0.19 -14.45
C GLU A 85 -5.41 -1.29 -13.62
N THR A 86 -4.24 -1.77 -14.05
CA THR A 86 -3.50 -2.83 -13.34
C THR A 86 -3.31 -2.45 -11.86
N PRO A 87 -3.78 -3.28 -10.91
CA PRO A 87 -3.62 -3.02 -9.49
C PRO A 87 -2.16 -2.90 -9.06
N ILE A 88 -1.89 -1.94 -8.16
CA ILE A 88 -0.61 -1.76 -7.49
C ILE A 88 -0.72 -2.33 -6.08
N HIS A 89 0.09 -3.34 -5.79
CA HIS A 89 0.20 -3.96 -4.47
C HIS A 89 1.41 -3.42 -3.72
N VAL A 90 1.18 -2.78 -2.57
CA VAL A 90 2.23 -2.32 -1.67
C VAL A 90 2.48 -3.38 -0.59
N PHE A 91 3.59 -4.10 -0.74
CA PHE A 91 4.00 -5.13 0.20
C PHE A 91 4.52 -4.55 1.51
N GLY A 92 3.98 -5.03 2.62
CA GLY A 92 4.40 -4.67 3.97
C GLY A 92 3.78 -3.39 4.54
N SER A 93 2.77 -2.82 3.89
CA SER A 93 1.93 -1.74 4.43
C SER A 93 0.51 -2.24 4.69
N LEU A 94 0.10 -2.28 5.95
CA LEU A 94 -1.29 -2.48 6.37
C LEU A 94 -1.49 -1.89 7.76
N ASP A 95 -1.58 -0.57 7.81
CA ASP A 95 -1.71 0.21 9.05
C ASP A 95 -2.77 1.32 8.93
N THR A 96 -2.96 2.08 10.00
CA THR A 96 -4.05 3.04 10.13
C THR A 96 -3.80 4.38 9.42
N ILE A 97 -2.57 4.69 9.03
CA ILE A 97 -2.15 5.99 8.49
C ILE A 97 -1.59 5.86 7.09
N THR A 98 -0.57 5.02 6.88
CA THR A 98 0.13 4.95 5.58
C THR A 98 -0.72 4.26 4.51
N THR A 99 -1.56 3.29 4.89
CA THR A 99 -2.45 2.61 3.96
C THR A 99 -3.43 3.58 3.28
N PRO A 100 -4.18 4.44 3.99
CA PRO A 100 -4.96 5.52 3.36
C PRO A 100 -4.12 6.43 2.45
N LEU A 101 -2.91 6.81 2.88
CA LEU A 101 -2.03 7.70 2.11
C LEU A 101 -1.61 7.07 0.78
N TYR A 102 -1.17 5.81 0.81
CA TYR A 102 -0.79 5.08 -0.41
C TYR A 102 -2.00 4.77 -1.29
N PHE A 103 -3.16 4.52 -0.69
CA PHE A 103 -4.43 4.32 -1.41
C PHE A 103 -4.82 5.56 -2.22
N VAL A 104 -4.87 6.74 -1.60
CA VAL A 104 -5.19 7.97 -2.36
C VAL A 104 -4.12 8.34 -3.38
N SER A 105 -2.91 7.78 -3.25
CA SER A 105 -1.82 7.92 -4.23
C SER A 105 -1.94 6.95 -5.40
N GLY A 106 -2.89 6.01 -5.38
CA GLY A 106 -3.15 5.08 -6.50
C GLY A 106 -2.79 3.61 -6.25
N ALA A 107 -2.46 3.21 -5.02
CA ALA A 107 -2.29 1.81 -4.65
C ALA A 107 -3.63 1.13 -4.29
N ASP A 108 -3.70 -0.18 -4.52
CA ASP A 108 -4.97 -0.93 -4.50
C ASP A 108 -4.96 -2.08 -3.48
N ILE A 109 -3.82 -2.76 -3.34
CA ILE A 109 -3.67 -3.95 -2.52
C ILE A 109 -2.62 -3.67 -1.44
N PHE A 110 -2.93 -4.11 -0.22
CA PHE A 110 -2.16 -3.82 0.98
C PHE A 110 -2.06 -5.09 1.82
N ASP A 111 -0.84 -5.45 2.20
CA ASP A 111 -0.57 -6.56 3.11
C ASP A 111 0.45 -6.17 4.18
N GLY A 112 0.46 -6.89 5.28
CA GLY A 112 1.45 -6.68 6.33
C GLY A 112 1.06 -7.37 7.64
N LEU A 113 2.05 -7.50 8.52
CA LEU A 113 1.84 -8.10 9.85
C LEU A 113 1.46 -7.07 10.92
N THR A 114 1.32 -5.78 10.56
CA THR A 114 1.07 -4.71 11.53
C THR A 114 -0.23 -4.94 12.31
N TRP A 115 -1.31 -5.34 11.63
CA TRP A 115 -2.59 -5.68 12.26
C TRP A 115 -2.51 -6.90 13.21
N LEU A 116 -1.50 -7.77 13.05
CA LEU A 116 -1.25 -8.86 13.98
C LEU A 116 -0.32 -8.46 15.13
N ARG A 117 0.50 -7.41 14.97
CA ARG A 117 1.53 -6.99 15.94
C ARG A 117 1.11 -5.83 16.82
N TYR A 118 0.19 -5.00 16.36
CA TYR A 118 -0.26 -3.78 17.03
C TYR A 118 -1.77 -3.78 17.23
N ALA A 119 -2.29 -2.80 17.96
CA ALA A 119 -3.70 -2.49 18.08
C ALA A 119 -4.02 -1.24 17.24
N PHE A 120 -5.18 -1.23 16.60
CA PHE A 120 -5.72 -0.09 15.88
C PHE A 120 -6.80 0.57 16.74
N CYS A 121 -6.61 1.85 17.06
CA CYS A 121 -7.51 2.61 17.92
C CYS A 121 -7.50 4.07 17.48
N ASP A 122 -8.68 4.63 17.24
CA ASP A 122 -8.89 6.06 16.93
C ASP A 122 -7.96 6.62 15.84
N GLY A 123 -7.74 5.85 14.78
CA GLY A 123 -6.84 6.25 13.68
C GLY A 123 -5.36 5.98 13.92
N TYR A 124 -4.98 5.35 15.04
CA TYR A 124 -3.59 5.10 15.37
C TYR A 124 -3.25 3.61 15.47
N THR A 125 -2.02 3.30 15.09
CA THR A 125 -1.37 2.00 15.31
C THR A 125 -0.54 2.09 16.59
N MET A 126 -0.89 1.33 17.62
CA MET A 126 -0.26 1.41 18.94
C MET A 126 0.11 0.04 19.50
N TYR A 127 1.07 0.00 20.43
CA TYR A 127 1.44 -1.23 21.11
C TYR A 127 0.24 -1.85 21.84
N LYS A 128 0.01 -3.15 21.64
CA LYS A 128 -1.15 -3.86 22.19
C LYS A 128 -1.26 -3.76 23.71
N HIS A 129 -0.13 -3.78 24.41
CA HIS A 129 -0.12 -3.66 25.87
C HIS A 129 -0.56 -2.26 26.33
N ASN A 130 -0.22 -1.21 25.59
CA ASN A 130 -0.69 0.14 25.88
C ASN A 130 -2.19 0.26 25.60
N TYR A 131 -2.65 -0.29 24.46
CA TYR A 131 -4.09 -0.36 24.17
C TYR A 131 -4.85 -1.10 25.26
N SER A 132 -4.37 -2.27 25.70
CA SER A 132 -5.00 -3.04 26.77
C SER A 132 -5.02 -2.26 28.08
N ALA A 133 -3.91 -1.64 28.47
CA ALA A 133 -3.83 -0.89 29.73
C ALA A 133 -4.88 0.23 29.80
N VAL A 134 -5.18 0.87 28.67
CA VAL A 134 -6.15 1.98 28.59
C VAL A 134 -7.59 1.48 28.37
N ASN A 135 -7.80 0.50 27.48
CA ASN A 135 -9.14 0.18 26.96
C ASN A 135 -9.74 -1.13 27.48
N ILE A 136 -8.94 -2.05 28.05
CA ILE A 136 -9.42 -3.36 28.50
C ILE A 136 -9.14 -3.57 30.00
N GLY A 137 -7.94 -3.25 30.45
CA GLY A 137 -7.45 -3.41 31.81
C GLY A 137 -6.03 -3.95 31.87
N VAL A 138 -5.34 -3.64 32.97
CA VAL A 138 -3.95 -4.03 33.22
C VAL A 138 -3.78 -5.48 33.68
N ASN A 139 -4.87 -6.12 34.11
CA ASN A 139 -4.85 -7.50 34.64
C ASN A 139 -5.14 -8.58 33.56
N VAL A 140 -5.21 -8.17 32.29
CA VAL A 140 -5.58 -9.06 31.19
C VAL A 140 -4.36 -9.87 30.73
N LYS A 141 -4.53 -11.19 30.56
CA LYS A 141 -3.46 -12.07 30.06
C LYS A 141 -3.16 -11.78 28.58
N SER A 142 -1.89 -11.85 28.18
CA SER A 142 -1.44 -11.49 26.82
C SER A 142 -2.20 -12.18 25.68
N HIS A 143 -2.50 -13.47 25.79
CA HIS A 143 -3.27 -14.18 24.75
C HIS A 143 -4.69 -13.63 24.57
N ASN A 144 -5.31 -13.14 25.65
CA ASN A 144 -6.61 -12.47 25.57
C ASN A 144 -6.46 -11.08 24.96
N ILE A 145 -5.37 -10.36 25.25
CA ILE A 145 -5.06 -9.08 24.59
C ILE A 145 -4.94 -9.29 23.08
N ASP A 146 -4.18 -10.30 22.66
CA ASP A 146 -3.97 -10.61 21.24
C ASP A 146 -5.28 -10.91 20.51
N ALA A 147 -6.10 -11.79 21.06
CA ALA A 147 -7.40 -12.15 20.47
C ALA A 147 -8.33 -10.93 20.34
N ASN A 148 -8.42 -10.09 21.38
CA ASN A 148 -9.23 -8.87 21.32
C ASN A 148 -8.68 -7.88 20.29
N CYS A 149 -7.37 -7.63 20.28
CA CYS A 149 -6.75 -6.72 19.32
C CYS A 149 -6.96 -7.19 17.88
N TRP A 150 -6.78 -8.47 17.58
CA TRP A 150 -6.99 -8.97 16.22
C TRP A 150 -8.45 -8.85 15.77
N TYR A 151 -9.39 -9.15 16.67
CA TYR A 151 -10.81 -8.95 16.42
C TYR A 151 -11.11 -7.48 16.11
N HIS A 152 -10.68 -6.55 16.95
CA HIS A 152 -10.90 -5.11 16.73
C HIS A 152 -10.22 -4.59 15.46
N ASN A 153 -8.97 -5.00 15.20
CA ASN A 153 -8.24 -4.59 14.01
C ASN A 153 -8.93 -5.07 12.73
N TYR A 154 -9.51 -6.27 12.74
CA TYR A 154 -10.28 -6.77 11.60
C TYR A 154 -11.50 -5.89 11.28
N TYR A 155 -12.23 -5.45 12.30
CA TYR A 155 -13.35 -4.52 12.11
C TYR A 155 -12.88 -3.14 11.65
N TYR A 156 -11.79 -2.63 12.24
CA TYR A 156 -11.17 -1.39 11.79
C TYR A 156 -10.81 -1.45 10.29
N LEU A 157 -10.14 -2.51 9.84
CA LEU A 157 -9.77 -2.68 8.43
C LEU A 157 -11.01 -2.83 7.53
N SER A 158 -12.05 -3.50 8.01
CA SER A 158 -13.31 -3.66 7.28
C SER A 158 -14.02 -2.32 7.08
N ASP A 159 -14.02 -1.47 8.10
CA ASP A 159 -14.57 -0.11 8.03
C ASP A 159 -13.69 0.79 7.16
N LEU A 160 -12.36 0.73 7.31
CA LEU A 160 -11.45 1.50 6.46
C LEU A 160 -11.64 1.20 4.97
N LYS A 161 -11.82 -0.08 4.61
CA LYS A 161 -12.16 -0.50 3.25
C LYS A 161 -13.48 0.12 2.77
N LEU A 162 -14.48 0.25 3.64
CA LEU A 162 -15.74 0.91 3.30
C LEU A 162 -15.54 2.41 3.07
N GLN A 163 -14.74 3.08 3.90
CA GLN A 163 -14.37 4.49 3.75
C GLN A 163 -13.66 4.73 2.41
N MET A 164 -12.66 3.91 2.07
CA MET A 164 -11.96 3.95 0.77
C MET A 164 -12.92 3.79 -0.41
N ARG A 165 -13.89 2.86 -0.32
CA ARG A 165 -14.90 2.69 -1.36
C ARG A 165 -15.86 3.86 -1.50
N ARG A 166 -16.14 4.59 -0.42
CA ARG A 166 -16.94 5.82 -0.48
C ARG A 166 -16.14 6.93 -1.16
N TYR A 167 -14.87 7.10 -0.78
CA TYR A 167 -13.95 8.03 -1.45
C TYR A 167 -13.88 7.79 -2.97
N LEU A 168 -13.83 6.53 -3.44
CA LEU A 168 -13.82 6.26 -4.89
C LEU A 168 -15.08 6.74 -5.65
N LYS A 169 -16.18 7.05 -4.96
CA LYS A 169 -17.40 7.51 -5.62
C LYS A 169 -17.39 9.00 -5.98
N ASP A 170 -16.76 9.82 -5.15
CA ASP A 170 -16.86 11.29 -5.23
C ASP A 170 -15.53 12.02 -4.97
N GLY A 171 -14.47 11.32 -4.56
CA GLY A 171 -13.18 11.91 -4.21
C GLY A 171 -13.19 12.68 -2.88
N ASP A 172 -14.23 12.55 -2.05
CA ASP A 172 -14.33 13.29 -0.80
C ASP A 172 -13.51 12.66 0.32
N PHE A 173 -12.44 13.35 0.73
CA PHE A 173 -11.61 12.95 1.87
C PHE A 173 -12.41 12.90 3.19
N GLY A 174 -13.57 13.56 3.27
CA GLY A 174 -14.48 13.50 4.42
C GLY A 174 -15.02 12.11 4.72
N HIS A 175 -14.91 11.15 3.80
CA HIS A 175 -15.26 9.75 4.06
C HIS A 175 -14.28 9.04 5.00
N PHE A 176 -13.06 9.55 5.17
CA PHE A 176 -12.11 9.00 6.13
C PHE A 176 -12.44 9.50 7.54
N SER A 177 -12.77 8.58 8.44
CA SER A 177 -13.17 8.92 9.82
C SER A 177 -12.04 9.54 10.64
N TYR A 178 -10.79 9.25 10.26
CA TYR A 178 -9.60 9.74 10.93
C TYR A 178 -8.63 10.36 9.92
N HIS A 179 -7.84 11.33 10.38
CA HIS A 179 -6.73 11.93 9.63
C HIS A 179 -7.12 12.58 8.29
N THR A 180 -8.38 13.00 8.11
CA THR A 180 -8.88 13.63 6.87
C THR A 180 -7.94 14.72 6.34
N ASP A 181 -7.56 15.67 7.19
CA ASP A 181 -6.70 16.79 6.78
C ASP A 181 -5.28 16.35 6.44
N LEU A 182 -4.73 15.37 7.19
CA LEU A 182 -3.43 14.80 6.88
C LEU A 182 -3.43 14.12 5.51
N ILE A 183 -4.47 13.32 5.22
CA ILE A 183 -4.61 12.62 3.94
C ILE A 183 -4.76 13.63 2.79
N ARG A 184 -5.67 14.60 2.94
CA ARG A 184 -5.90 15.65 1.93
C ARG A 184 -4.64 16.47 1.63
N ASN A 185 -3.98 16.96 2.67
CA ASN A 185 -2.79 17.79 2.50
C ASN A 185 -1.62 16.99 1.92
N SER A 186 -1.47 15.72 2.33
CA SER A 186 -0.43 14.84 1.77
C SER A 186 -0.70 14.51 0.30
N TYR A 187 -1.96 14.31 -0.08
CA TYR A 187 -2.36 14.15 -1.48
C TYR A 187 -2.05 15.42 -2.30
N ALA A 188 -2.37 16.61 -1.79
CA ALA A 188 -2.04 17.87 -2.47
C ALA A 188 -0.53 18.02 -2.71
N ASN A 189 0.30 17.67 -1.71
CA ASN A 189 1.75 17.67 -1.87
C ASN A 189 2.24 16.68 -2.94
N VAL A 190 1.54 15.56 -3.13
CA VAL A 190 1.87 14.60 -4.20
C VAL A 190 1.58 15.21 -5.57
N ILE A 191 0.43 15.85 -5.75
CA ILE A 191 0.06 16.53 -6.99
C ILE A 191 1.09 17.60 -7.36
N GLU A 192 1.48 18.43 -6.39
CA GLU A 192 2.55 19.42 -6.59
C GLU A 192 3.88 18.76 -6.99
N ALA A 193 4.23 17.64 -6.36
CA ALA A 193 5.50 16.93 -6.62
C ALA A 193 5.55 16.18 -7.96
N ILE A 194 4.40 15.82 -8.55
CA ILE A 194 4.35 15.22 -9.89
C ILE A 194 4.28 16.27 -11.01
N GLY A 195 3.94 17.51 -10.68
CA GLY A 195 3.90 18.63 -11.62
C GLY A 195 2.61 18.72 -12.44
N ASP A 196 1.49 18.25 -11.86
CA ASP A 196 0.13 18.38 -12.40
C ASP A 196 -0.59 19.61 -11.83
#